data_AF-A0A9Q3LB62-F1
#
_entry.id   AF-A0A9Q3LB62-F1
#
_cell.length_a   1.000
_cell.length_b   1.000
_cell.length_c   1.000
_cell.angle_alpha   90.00
_cell.angle_beta   90.00
_cell.angle_gamma   90.00
#
_symmetry.space_group_name_H-M   'P 1'
#
loop_
_entity.id
_entity.type
_entity.pdbx_description
1 polymer ?
#
loop_
_entity_poly.entity_id
_entity_poly.type
_entity_poly.pdbx_seq_one_letter_code
_entity_poly.pdbx_strand_id
1 'polypeptide(L)'
;MDKSVDLERAKLIAEQIVELKNNLSDLNKELKELFKDTDVPVKEILSSGGQLIYEIIKPKPKFDYVTYSAFLYQSLKQGKTLSEEELDDLLPQFTIEKNERWSLKVKK
;
A
#
# COMPACT_ATOMS: atom_id res chain seq x y z
N MET A 1 -6.75 23.36 33.11
CA MET A 1 -5.40 23.79 32.73
C MET A 1 -5.33 23.75 31.22
N ASP A 2 -5.34 24.91 30.57
CA ASP A 2 -5.12 24.96 29.12
C ASP A 2 -3.66 24.62 28.84
N LYS A 3 -3.44 23.56 28.04
CA LYS A 3 -2.10 23.24 27.53
C LYS A 3 -1.87 24.14 26.31
N SER A 4 -1.04 25.17 26.47
CA SER A 4 -0.53 25.92 25.32
C SER A 4 0.56 25.11 24.61
N VAL A 5 0.54 25.13 23.28
CA VAL A 5 1.57 24.50 22.45
C VAL A 5 2.64 25.54 22.12
N ASP A 6 3.90 25.16 22.31
CA ASP A 6 5.05 25.94 21.82
C ASP A 6 5.10 25.82 20.29
N LEU A 7 4.61 26.86 19.60
CA LEU A 7 4.50 26.90 18.15
C LEU A 7 5.85 26.95 17.44
N GLU A 8 6.87 27.57 18.04
CA GLU A 8 8.20 27.65 17.43
C GLU A 8 8.85 26.28 17.40
N ARG A 9 8.82 25.58 18.52
CA ARG A 9 9.30 24.20 18.60
C ARG A 9 8.53 23.26 17.69
N ALA A 10 7.20 23.42 17.59
CA ALA A 10 6.38 22.61 16.70
C ALA A 10 6.75 22.81 15.21
N LYS A 11 7.03 24.05 14.79
CA LYS A 11 7.47 24.35 13.42
C LYS A 11 8.82 23.71 13.09
N LEU A 12 9.80 23.86 13.97
CA LEU A 12 11.12 23.25 13.78
C LEU A 12 11.04 21.72 13.62
N ILE A 13 10.22 21.06 14.45
CA ILE A 13 9.99 19.62 14.34
C ILE A 13 9.29 19.28 13.02
N ALA A 14 8.30 20.07 12.60
CA ALA A 14 7.60 19.84 11.35
C ALA A 14 8.53 19.93 10.13
N GLU A 15 9.43 20.93 10.11
CA GLU A 15 10.44 21.09 9.07
C GLU A 15 11.40 19.91 9.01
N GLN A 16 11.91 19.46 10.16
CA GLN A 16 12.76 18.26 10.25
C GLN A 16 12.05 17.00 9.76
N ILE A 17 10.75 16.84 10.07
CA ILE A 17 9.96 15.71 9.57
C ILE A 17 9.87 15.74 8.04
N VAL A 18 9.67 16.92 7.45
CA VAL A 18 9.60 17.06 5.99
C VAL A 18 10.94 16.71 5.35
N GLU A 19 12.04 17.19 5.91
CA GLU A 19 13.39 16.88 5.44
C GLU A 19 13.69 15.38 5.51
N LEU A 20 13.43 14.74 6.66
CA LEU A 20 13.63 13.30 6.84
C LEU A 20 12.76 12.46 5.89
N LYS A 21 11.54 12.90 5.58
CA LYS A 21 10.67 12.22 4.60
C LYS A 21 11.25 12.30 3.18
N ASN A 22 11.82 13.44 2.79
CA ASN A 22 12.47 13.59 1.50
C ASN A 22 13.70 12.68 1.41
N ASN A 23 14.57 12.73 2.42
CA ASN A 23 15.76 11.87 2.49
C ASN A 23 15.39 10.37 2.45
N LEU A 24 14.35 9.98 3.18
CA LEU A 24 13.83 8.61 3.15
C LEU A 24 13.31 8.21 1.76
N SER A 25 12.64 9.13 1.05
CA SER A 25 12.15 8.89 -0.31
C SER A 25 13.30 8.61 -1.27
N ASP A 26 14.37 9.40 -1.19
CA ASP A 26 15.53 9.27 -2.06
C ASP A 26 16.35 8.00 -1.76
N LEU A 27 16.60 7.70 -0.48
CA LEU A 27 17.21 6.43 -0.07
C LEU A 27 16.40 5.21 -0.53
N ASN A 28 15.06 5.29 -0.50
CA ASN A 28 14.21 4.21 -1.01
C ASN A 28 14.31 4.06 -2.54
N LYS A 29 14.54 5.14 -3.29
CA LYS A 29 14.77 5.04 -4.74
C LYS A 29 16.12 4.40 -5.02
N GLU A 30 17.18 4.88 -4.37
CA GLU A 30 18.53 4.31 -4.50
C GLU A 30 18.53 2.82 -4.15
N LEU A 31 17.90 2.44 -3.04
CA LEU A 31 17.81 1.03 -2.66
C LEU A 31 17.03 0.20 -3.69
N LYS A 32 15.97 0.73 -4.30
CA LYS A 32 15.24 0.01 -5.36
C LYS A 32 16.09 -0.17 -6.62
N GLU A 33 16.87 0.83 -7.00
CA GLU A 33 17.76 0.72 -8.16
C GLU A 33 18.84 -0.36 -7.95
N LEU A 34 19.32 -0.58 -6.72
CA LEU A 34 20.27 -1.67 -6.40
C LEU A 34 19.67 -3.07 -6.59
N PHE A 35 18.35 -3.20 -6.49
CA PHE A 35 17.63 -4.47 -6.66
C PHE A 35 16.96 -4.59 -8.04
N LYS A 36 17.21 -3.62 -8.92
CA LYS A 36 16.70 -3.65 -10.29
C LYS A 36 17.29 -4.85 -11.02
N ASP A 37 16.42 -5.60 -11.69
CA ASP A 37 16.79 -6.83 -12.42
C ASP A 37 17.38 -7.94 -11.53
N THR A 38 17.25 -7.82 -10.20
CA THR A 38 17.63 -8.88 -9.26
C THR A 38 16.50 -9.90 -9.14
N ASP A 39 16.82 -11.16 -9.45
CA ASP A 39 15.91 -12.31 -9.38
C ASP A 39 16.23 -13.27 -8.22
N VAL A 40 17.08 -12.84 -7.29
CA VAL A 40 17.48 -13.63 -6.12
C VAL A 40 16.86 -13.04 -4.85
N PRO A 41 16.20 -13.85 -4.02
CA PRO A 41 15.67 -13.36 -2.75
C PRO A 41 16.80 -13.02 -1.78
N VAL A 42 16.63 -11.93 -1.04
CA VAL A 42 17.58 -11.45 -0.04
C VAL A 42 16.89 -11.30 1.30
N LYS A 43 17.53 -11.79 2.35
CA LYS A 43 17.09 -11.59 3.73
C LYS A 43 18.29 -11.38 4.64
N GLU A 44 18.54 -10.14 4.99
CA GLU A 44 19.73 -9.73 5.75
C GLU A 44 19.34 -8.98 7.02
N ILE A 45 20.12 -9.19 8.08
CA ILE A 45 19.97 -8.46 9.35
C ILE A 45 20.86 -7.22 9.30
N LEU A 46 20.29 -6.06 9.62
CA LEU A 46 21.00 -4.79 9.65
C LEU A 46 21.67 -4.61 11.02
N SER A 47 22.79 -3.89 11.05
CA SER A 47 23.54 -3.58 12.28
C SER A 47 22.72 -2.83 13.34
N SER A 48 21.65 -2.14 12.93
CA SER A 48 20.71 -1.44 13.81
C SER A 48 19.61 -2.36 14.41
N GLY A 49 19.65 -3.66 14.11
CA GLY A 49 18.67 -4.65 14.53
C GLY A 49 17.49 -4.85 13.57
N GLY A 50 17.40 -4.05 12.51
CA GLY A 50 16.38 -4.20 11.47
C GLY A 50 16.66 -5.36 10.49
N GLN A 51 15.80 -5.51 9.48
CA GLN A 51 15.94 -6.50 8.42
C GLN A 51 15.71 -5.89 7.05
N LEU A 52 16.58 -6.23 6.10
CA LEU A 52 16.39 -6.01 4.67
C LEU A 52 15.80 -7.28 4.06
N ILE A 53 14.63 -7.17 3.43
CA ILE A 53 13.91 -8.30 2.83
C ILE A 53 13.58 -7.96 1.39
N TYR A 54 14.01 -8.81 0.46
CA TYR A 54 13.63 -8.80 -0.94
C TYR A 54 13.12 -10.19 -1.31
N GLU A 55 11.83 -10.31 -1.61
CA GLU A 55 11.19 -11.60 -1.88
C GLU A 55 10.04 -11.44 -2.87
N ILE A 56 9.70 -12.53 -3.57
CA ILE A 56 8.46 -12.60 -4.34
C ILE A 56 7.30 -12.68 -3.36
N ILE A 57 6.36 -11.74 -3.46
CA ILE A 57 5.10 -11.78 -2.72
C ILE A 57 3.97 -12.10 -3.68
N LYS A 58 3.04 -12.94 -3.22
CA LYS A 58 1.72 -13.11 -3.82
C LYS A 58 0.72 -12.28 -3.01
N PRO A 59 0.35 -11.07 -3.47
CA PRO A 59 -0.57 -10.24 -2.71
C PRO A 59 -1.94 -10.91 -2.64
N LYS A 60 -2.64 -10.74 -1.52
CA LYS A 60 -4.02 -11.22 -1.41
C LYS A 60 -4.89 -10.58 -2.50
N PRO A 61 -5.83 -11.33 -3.09
CA PRO A 61 -6.83 -10.77 -3.98
C PRO A 61 -7.53 -9.58 -3.33
N LYS A 62 -7.88 -8.58 -4.13
CA LYS A 62 -8.56 -7.37 -3.65
C LYS A 62 -9.87 -7.22 -4.39
N PHE A 63 -10.93 -6.94 -3.64
CA PHE A 63 -12.22 -6.58 -4.20
C PHE A 63 -12.17 -5.20 -4.87
N ASP A 64 -12.70 -5.10 -6.09
CA ASP A 64 -12.81 -3.88 -6.86
C ASP A 64 -14.15 -3.18 -6.62
N TYR A 65 -14.16 -2.39 -5.54
CA TYR A 65 -15.32 -1.57 -5.18
C TYR A 65 -15.70 -0.55 -6.25
N VAL A 66 -14.75 -0.07 -7.05
CA VAL A 66 -15.03 0.96 -8.08
C VAL A 66 -15.84 0.32 -9.20
N THR A 67 -15.37 -0.80 -9.73
CA THR A 67 -16.09 -1.52 -10.79
C THR A 67 -17.42 -2.08 -10.28
N TYR A 68 -17.45 -2.60 -9.05
CA TYR A 68 -18.69 -3.11 -8.45
C TYR A 68 -19.76 -2.02 -8.28
N SER A 69 -19.38 -0.86 -7.75
CA SER A 69 -20.33 0.25 -7.58
C SER A 69 -20.85 0.79 -8.91
N ALA A 70 -19.99 0.86 -9.94
CA ALA A 70 -20.41 1.22 -11.30
C ALA A 70 -21.41 0.20 -11.88
N PHE A 71 -21.16 -1.10 -11.68
CA PHE A 71 -22.06 -2.17 -12.08
C PHE A 71 -23.44 -2.07 -11.40
N LEU A 72 -23.49 -1.87 -10.08
CA LEU A 72 -24.74 -1.71 -9.34
C LEU A 72 -25.54 -0.50 -9.85
N TYR A 73 -24.86 0.64 -10.03
CA TYR A 73 -25.48 1.86 -10.54
C TYR A 73 -26.07 1.67 -11.95
N GLN A 74 -25.36 0.96 -12.83
CA GLN A 74 -25.85 0.67 -14.18
C GLN A 74 -27.04 -0.30 -14.16
N SER A 75 -27.01 -1.30 -13.27
CA SER A 75 -28.12 -2.25 -13.10
C SER A 75 -29.39 -1.56 -12.62
N LEU A 76 -29.27 -0.64 -11.66
CA LEU A 76 -30.37 0.21 -11.21
C LEU A 76 -30.94 1.07 -12.33
N LYS A 77 -30.08 1.69 -13.16
CA LYS A 77 -30.52 2.47 -14.33
C LYS A 77 -31.30 1.65 -15.36
N GLN A 78 -30.97 0.36 -15.48
CA GLN A 78 -31.65 -0.57 -16.38
C GLN A 78 -32.97 -1.11 -15.79
N GLY A 79 -33.36 -0.69 -14.58
CA GLY A 79 -34.54 -1.18 -13.88
C GLY A 79 -34.39 -2.63 -13.39
N LYS A 80 -33.16 -3.14 -13.29
CA LYS A 80 -32.90 -4.48 -12.75
C LYS A 80 -32.99 -4.42 -11.22
N THR A 81 -33.72 -5.39 -10.66
CA THR A 81 -33.73 -5.66 -9.23
C THR A 81 -32.95 -6.96 -9.04
N LEU A 82 -31.83 -6.89 -8.33
CA LEU A 82 -31.05 -8.07 -7.95
C LEU A 82 -31.43 -8.44 -6.52
N SER A 83 -31.71 -9.71 -6.30
CA SER A 83 -31.83 -10.30 -4.97
C SER A 83 -30.46 -10.37 -4.27
N GLU A 84 -30.47 -10.61 -2.97
CA GLU A 84 -29.24 -10.79 -2.18
C GLU A 84 -28.43 -11.99 -2.67
N GLU A 85 -29.10 -13.10 -3.01
CA GLU A 85 -28.48 -14.30 -3.56
C GLU A 85 -27.77 -14.02 -4.91
N GLU A 86 -28.41 -13.26 -5.80
CA GLU A 86 -27.79 -12.86 -7.08
C GLU A 86 -26.61 -11.92 -6.88
N LEU A 87 -26.62 -11.06 -5.86
CA LEU A 87 -25.49 -10.20 -5.55
C LEU A 87 -24.30 -11.00 -5.03
N ASP A 88 -24.54 -11.96 -4.15
CA ASP A 88 -23.52 -12.84 -3.60
C ASP A 88 -22.83 -13.67 -4.69
N ASP A 89 -23.59 -14.17 -5.67
CA ASP A 89 -23.05 -14.89 -6.83
C ASP A 89 -22.19 -14.01 -7.76
N LEU A 90 -22.43 -12.69 -7.75
CA LEU A 90 -21.70 -11.72 -8.57
C LEU A 90 -20.42 -11.20 -7.89
N LEU A 91 -20.36 -11.18 -6.55
CA LEU A 91 -19.20 -10.68 -5.79
C LEU A 91 -17.84 -11.28 -6.23
N PRO A 92 -17.72 -12.60 -6.50
CA PRO A 92 -16.46 -13.18 -6.94
C PRO A 92 -15.89 -12.54 -8.21
N GLN A 93 -16.75 -12.06 -9.12
CA GLN A 93 -16.34 -11.47 -10.40
C GLN A 93 -15.63 -10.13 -10.24
N PHE A 94 -15.84 -9.45 -9.12
CA PHE A 94 -15.18 -8.19 -8.78
C PHE A 94 -13.94 -8.39 -7.91
N THR A 95 -13.52 -9.63 -7.69
CA THR A 95 -12.27 -9.92 -6.99
C THR A 95 -11.12 -9.93 -8.00
N ILE A 96 -10.21 -8.97 -7.88
CA ILE A 96 -9.02 -8.88 -8.71
C ILE A 96 -7.89 -9.67 -8.06
N GLU A 97 -7.45 -10.73 -8.74
CA GLU A 97 -6.20 -11.39 -8.42
C GLU A 97 -5.01 -10.47 -8.73
N LYS A 98 -4.04 -10.46 -7.83
CA LYS A 98 -2.82 -9.69 -8.02
C LYS A 98 -1.69 -10.64 -8.37
N ASN A 99 -1.04 -10.36 -9.48
CA ASN A 99 0.15 -11.08 -9.89
C ASN A 99 1.23 -11.01 -8.82
N GLU A 100 2.01 -12.09 -8.79
CA GLU A 100 3.23 -12.14 -7.99
C GLU A 100 4.17 -11.01 -8.42
N ARG A 101 4.85 -10.43 -7.44
CA ARG A 101 5.81 -9.37 -7.68
C ARG A 101 6.91 -9.40 -6.66
N TRP A 102 8.09 -8.98 -7.08
CA TRP A 102 9.18 -8.68 -6.17
C TRP A 102 8.79 -7.54 -5.22
N SER A 103 9.13 -7.71 -3.95
CA SER A 103 8.88 -6.74 -2.90
C SER A 103 10.13 -6.53 -2.07
N LEU A 104 10.61 -5.28 -2.06
CA LEU A 104 11.67 -4.80 -1.20
C LEU A 104 11.08 -4.15 0.06
N LYS A 105 11.54 -4.56 1.24
CA LYS A 105 11.10 -4.05 2.55
C LYS A 105 12.28 -3.89 3.49
N VAL A 106 12.28 -2.81 4.26
CA VAL A 106 13.14 -2.63 5.43
C VAL A 106 12.25 -2.65 6.67
N LYS A 107 12.46 -3.62 7.56
CA LYS A 107 11.74 -3.75 8.84
C LYS A 107 12.66 -3.35 9.99
N LYS A 108 12.08 -2.83 11.06
CA LYS A 108 12.76 -2.63 12.34
C LYS A 108 12.40 -3.76 13.28
#